data_AF-A0A096MIW4-F1
#
_entry.id   AF-A0A096MIW4-F1
#
_cell.length_a   1.000
_cell.length_b   1.000
_cell.length_c   1.000
_cell.angle_alpha   90.00
_cell.angle_beta   90.00
_cell.angle_gamma   90.00
#
_symmetry.space_group_name_H-M   'P 1'
#
loop_
_entity.id
_entity.type
_entity.pdbx_description
1 polymer ?
#
loop_
_entity_poly.entity_id
_entity_poly.type
_entity_poly.pdbx_seq_one_letter_code
_entity_poly.pdbx_strand_id
1 'polypeptide(L)'
;MEVFKFDTISEKTSDQIHFFFAKLNCRLYRKANKSSNLVSANRLFGDKSLTFNESYQDVSEIVYGAKLQPLDFKENPEQSRVTINNWVANKTEGRIKDVIPQGAIDELTALVLVNTIYFKGIM
;
A
#
# COMPACT_ATOMS: atom_id res chain seq x y z
N MET A 1 14.91 9.51 16.46
CA MET A 1 13.64 10.18 16.09
C MET A 1 12.61 9.09 15.85
N GLU A 2 11.74 8.81 16.82
CA GLU A 2 10.71 7.77 16.67
C GLU A 2 9.51 8.37 15.93
N VAL A 3 9.42 8.05 14.64
CA VAL A 3 8.47 8.65 13.69
C VAL A 3 7.05 8.09 13.89
N PHE A 4 6.92 6.78 14.12
CA PHE A 4 5.62 6.08 14.17
C PHE A 4 5.18 5.61 15.56
N LYS A 5 5.96 5.90 16.61
CA LYS A 5 5.62 5.64 18.02
C LYS A 5 5.35 4.17 18.40
N PHE A 6 5.87 3.21 17.64
CA PHE A 6 5.72 1.78 17.96
C PHE A 6 6.48 1.35 19.21
N ASP A 7 7.52 2.10 19.58
CA ASP A 7 8.26 1.97 20.85
C ASP A 7 7.36 2.10 22.10
N THR A 8 6.20 2.75 21.97
CA THR A 8 5.24 2.92 23.06
C THR A 8 4.33 1.71 23.29
N ILE A 9 4.34 0.74 22.37
CA ILE A 9 3.50 -0.47 22.46
C ILE A 9 4.18 -1.45 23.44
N SER A 10 3.40 -2.01 24.36
CA SER A 10 3.91 -2.91 25.42
C SER A 10 4.55 -4.19 24.89
N GLU A 11 4.11 -4.63 23.71
CA GLU A 11 4.69 -5.75 22.96
C GLU A 11 5.81 -5.24 22.05
N LYS A 12 7.04 -5.70 22.30
CA LYS A 12 8.28 -5.10 21.76
C LYS A 12 8.82 -5.75 20.48
N THR A 13 8.23 -6.85 19.98
CA THR A 13 8.74 -7.49 18.76
C THR A 13 8.08 -6.91 17.51
N SER A 14 8.92 -6.58 16.51
CA SER A 14 8.49 -6.06 15.20
C SER A 14 7.43 -6.95 14.54
N ASP A 15 7.56 -8.27 14.70
CA ASP A 15 6.64 -9.25 14.12
C ASP A 15 5.21 -9.12 14.65
N GLN A 16 5.06 -8.74 15.93
CA GLN A 16 3.75 -8.57 16.55
C GLN A 16 3.05 -7.29 16.05
N ILE A 17 3.81 -6.24 15.72
CA ILE A 17 3.25 -4.98 15.19
C ILE A 17 2.49 -5.23 13.90
N HIS A 18 3.08 -5.97 12.96
CA HIS A 18 2.44 -6.33 11.69
C HIS A 18 1.11 -7.06 11.93
N PHE A 19 1.12 -8.08 12.80
CA PHE A 19 -0.08 -8.81 13.18
C PHE A 19 -1.17 -7.91 13.80
N PHE A 20 -0.79 -7.03 14.74
CA PHE A 20 -1.75 -6.12 15.37
C PHE A 20 -2.34 -5.10 14.40
N PHE A 21 -1.56 -4.60 13.44
CA PHE A 21 -2.08 -3.76 12.38
C PHE A 21 -3.12 -4.47 11.53
N ALA A 22 -2.85 -5.70 11.10
CA ALA A 22 -3.85 -6.50 10.36
C ALA A 22 -5.13 -6.70 11.19
N LYS A 23 -4.98 -7.04 12.48
CA LYS A 23 -6.10 -7.24 13.40
C LYS A 23 -6.93 -5.96 13.58
N LEU A 24 -6.27 -4.81 13.72
CA LEU A 24 -6.92 -3.51 13.83
C LEU A 24 -7.67 -3.15 12.55
N ASN A 25 -7.01 -3.26 11.39
CA ASN A 25 -7.61 -3.01 10.08
C ASN A 25 -8.85 -3.87 9.85
N CYS A 26 -8.77 -5.18 10.13
CA CYS A 26 -9.92 -6.08 10.04
C CYS A 26 -11.10 -5.62 10.90
N ARG A 27 -10.84 -5.16 12.12
CA ARG A 27 -11.88 -4.66 13.03
C ARG A 27 -12.48 -3.35 12.55
N LEU A 28 -11.65 -2.42 12.06
CA LEU A 28 -12.07 -1.12 11.56
C LEU A 28 -12.90 -1.26 10.29
N TYR A 29 -12.41 -1.98 9.27
CA TYR A 29 -13.13 -2.19 8.02
C TYR A 29 -14.46 -2.91 8.24
N ARG A 30 -14.52 -3.91 9.14
CA ARG A 30 -15.77 -4.59 9.48
C ARG A 30 -16.81 -3.65 10.12
N LYS A 31 -16.38 -2.71 10.95
CA LYS A 31 -17.30 -1.76 11.59
C LYS A 31 -17.71 -0.66 10.62
N ALA A 32 -16.77 -0.08 9.90
CA ALA A 32 -17.00 0.99 8.95
C ALA A 32 -17.94 0.55 7.82
N ASN A 33 -17.77 -0.65 7.26
CA ASN A 33 -18.62 -1.14 6.16
C ASN A 33 -20.09 -1.37 6.55
N LYS A 34 -20.45 -1.28 7.84
CA LYS A 34 -21.86 -1.31 8.28
C LYS A 34 -22.55 0.05 8.23
N SER A 35 -21.79 1.15 8.26
CA SER A 35 -22.31 2.51 8.42
C SER A 35 -21.71 3.52 7.42
N SER A 36 -20.83 3.07 6.54
CA SER A 36 -20.09 3.89 5.59
C SER A 36 -19.57 3.03 4.45
N ASN A 37 -19.23 3.68 3.33
CA ASN A 37 -18.41 3.07 2.31
C ASN A 37 -16.94 3.42 2.62
N LEU A 38 -16.18 2.45 3.12
CA LEU A 38 -14.75 2.57 3.39
C LEU A 38 -14.00 1.64 2.44
N VAL A 39 -13.22 2.23 1.53
CA VAL A 39 -12.37 1.51 0.57
C VAL A 39 -10.92 1.76 0.94
N SER A 40 -10.12 0.71 1.03
CA SER A 40 -8.67 0.84 1.14
C SER A 40 -7.99 -0.08 0.16
N ALA A 41 -6.90 0.42 -0.42
CA ALA A 41 -6.06 -0.34 -1.30
C ALA A 41 -4.59 -0.06 -1.02
N ASN A 42 -3.86 -1.13 -0.71
CA ASN A 42 -2.43 -1.14 -0.47
C ASN A 42 -1.75 -1.94 -1.57
N ARG A 43 -0.60 -1.48 -2.05
CA ARG A 43 0.21 -2.26 -2.97
C ARG A 43 1.66 -1.84 -2.95
N LEU A 44 2.51 -2.82 -3.24
CA LEU A 44 3.93 -2.63 -3.49
C LEU A 44 4.17 -2.73 -4.99
N PHE A 45 4.94 -1.81 -5.55
CA PHE A 45 5.38 -1.84 -6.94
C PHE A 45 6.90 -1.83 -6.96
N GLY A 46 7.51 -2.92 -7.42
CA GLY A 46 8.96 -3.08 -7.42
C GLY A 46 9.52 -3.11 -8.84
N ASP A 47 10.75 -2.67 -9.03
CA ASP A 47 11.41 -2.84 -10.33
C ASP A 47 11.60 -4.32 -10.66
N LYS A 48 11.23 -4.72 -11.87
CA LYS A 48 11.23 -6.11 -12.34
C LYS A 48 12.63 -6.71 -12.44
N SER A 49 13.69 -5.89 -12.49
CA SER A 49 15.07 -6.39 -12.52
C SER A 49 15.58 -6.82 -11.15
N LEU A 50 14.82 -6.55 -10.08
CA LEU A 50 15.15 -6.92 -8.72
C LEU A 50 14.42 -8.19 -8.29
N THR A 51 15.13 -9.08 -7.59
CA THR A 51 14.54 -10.23 -6.93
C THR A 51 14.16 -9.84 -5.50
N PHE A 52 12.86 -9.74 -5.23
CA PHE A 52 12.34 -9.46 -3.89
C PHE A 52 12.26 -10.74 -3.06
N ASN A 53 12.53 -10.62 -1.76
CA ASN A 53 12.41 -11.73 -0.81
C ASN A 53 10.96 -12.27 -0.79
N GLU A 54 10.79 -13.57 -0.98
CA GLU A 54 9.46 -14.21 -1.05
C GLU A 54 8.70 -14.09 0.27
N SER A 55 9.35 -14.33 1.42
CA SER A 55 8.72 -14.20 2.73
C SER A 55 8.23 -12.77 3.01
N TYR A 56 8.94 -11.75 2.53
CA TYR A 56 8.47 -10.36 2.60
C TYR A 56 7.21 -10.14 1.76
N GLN A 57 7.16 -10.70 0.55
CA GLN A 57 5.98 -10.61 -0.32
C GLN A 57 4.77 -11.31 0.32
N ASP A 58 4.98 -12.48 0.91
CA ASP A 58 3.93 -13.26 1.57
C ASP A 58 3.36 -12.52 2.79
N VAL A 59 4.24 -12.01 3.67
CA VAL A 59 3.81 -11.23 4.83
C VAL A 59 3.06 -9.96 4.38
N SER A 60 3.54 -9.28 3.34
CA SER A 60 2.87 -8.10 2.80
C SER A 60 1.47 -8.41 2.23
N GLU A 61 1.32 -9.52 1.51
CA GLU A 61 0.03 -9.96 0.98
C GLU A 61 -0.93 -10.36 2.12
N ILE A 62 -0.47 -11.16 3.08
CA ILE A 62 -1.29 -11.69 4.18
C ILE A 62 -1.72 -10.57 5.15
N VAL A 63 -0.78 -9.73 5.57
CA VAL A 63 -1.01 -8.76 6.65
C VAL A 63 -1.61 -7.46 6.10
N TYR A 64 -1.14 -7.00 4.94
CA TYR A 64 -1.47 -5.68 4.41
C TYR A 64 -2.37 -5.72 3.17
N GLY A 65 -2.63 -6.91 2.62
CA GLY A 65 -3.32 -7.05 1.33
C GLY A 65 -2.49 -6.48 0.17
N ALA A 66 -1.18 -6.31 0.37
CA ALA A 66 -0.29 -5.56 -0.52
C ALA A 66 0.63 -6.50 -1.28
N LYS A 67 0.09 -7.16 -2.28
CA LYS A 67 0.87 -8.02 -3.18
C LYS A 67 1.86 -7.18 -4.01
N LEU A 68 3.11 -7.61 -4.08
CA LEU A 68 4.11 -6.96 -4.92
C LEU A 68 3.76 -7.13 -6.40
N GLN A 69 3.80 -6.03 -7.15
CA GLN A 69 3.66 -6.01 -8.60
C GLN A 69 4.99 -5.57 -9.22
N PRO A 70 5.64 -6.42 -10.03
CA PRO A 70 6.79 -6.02 -10.81
C PRO A 70 6.40 -5.00 -11.90
N LEU A 71 7.15 -3.91 -12.00
CA LEU A 71 7.06 -2.89 -13.04
C LEU A 71 8.45 -2.59 -13.61
N ASP A 72 8.52 -1.88 -14.73
CA ASP A 72 9.79 -1.54 -15.39
C ASP A 72 10.13 -0.08 -15.10
N PHE A 73 10.79 0.18 -13.97
CA PHE A 73 11.18 1.55 -13.61
C PHE A 73 12.42 1.98 -14.37
N LYS A 74 13.36 1.05 -14.62
CA LYS A 74 14.62 1.35 -15.32
C LYS A 74 14.45 1.80 -16.77
N GLU A 75 13.65 1.08 -17.56
CA GLU A 75 13.52 1.38 -18.98
C GLU A 75 12.26 2.18 -19.29
N ASN A 76 11.24 2.13 -18.41
CA ASN A 76 9.92 2.70 -18.67
C ASN A 76 9.29 3.38 -17.44
N PRO A 77 9.97 4.35 -16.78
CA PRO A 77 9.52 4.95 -15.52
C PRO A 77 8.16 5.65 -15.64
N GLU A 78 7.92 6.42 -16.71
CA GLU A 78 6.64 7.11 -16.92
C GLU A 78 5.47 6.15 -17.17
N GLN A 79 5.69 5.07 -17.92
CA GLN A 79 4.65 4.04 -18.12
C GLN A 79 4.32 3.33 -16.81
N SER A 80 5.33 3.08 -15.98
CA SER A 80 5.16 2.50 -14.65
C SER A 80 4.38 3.45 -13.72
N ARG A 81 4.69 4.76 -13.75
CA ARG A 81 3.92 5.79 -13.04
C ARG A 81 2.45 5.81 -13.44
N VAL A 82 2.16 5.82 -14.76
CA VAL A 82 0.79 5.77 -15.28
C VAL A 82 0.06 4.49 -14.83
N THR A 83 0.76 3.36 -14.84
CA THR A 83 0.21 2.07 -14.37
C THR A 83 -0.21 2.13 -12.90
N ILE A 84 0.62 2.72 -12.05
CA ILE A 84 0.33 2.88 -10.61
C ILE A 84 -0.88 3.81 -10.41
N ASN A 85 -0.88 4.97 -11.07
CA ASN A 85 -1.98 5.94 -10.96
C ASN A 85 -3.32 5.34 -11.45
N ASN A 86 -3.31 4.59 -12.54
CA ASN A 86 -4.49 3.90 -13.05
C ASN A 86 -4.98 2.81 -12.09
N TRP A 87 -4.07 2.06 -11.47
CA TRP A 87 -4.43 1.06 -10.47
C TRP A 87 -5.11 1.71 -9.25
N VAL A 88 -4.57 2.82 -8.75
CA VAL A 88 -5.15 3.59 -7.64
C VAL A 88 -6.53 4.15 -8.01
N ALA A 89 -6.65 4.74 -9.20
CA ALA A 89 -7.93 5.24 -9.69
C ALA A 89 -8.96 4.12 -9.76
N ASN A 90 -8.63 2.96 -10.33
CA ASN A 90 -9.55 1.83 -10.39
C ASN A 90 -9.96 1.36 -8.98
N LYS A 91 -9.00 1.18 -8.07
CA LYS A 91 -9.28 0.72 -6.70
C LYS A 91 -10.10 1.69 -5.86
N THR A 92 -10.11 2.97 -6.21
CA THR A 92 -10.85 4.02 -5.51
C THR A 92 -12.10 4.46 -6.25
N GLU A 93 -12.54 3.71 -7.28
CA GLU A 93 -13.68 4.06 -8.15
C GLU A 93 -13.54 5.44 -8.81
N GLY A 94 -12.31 5.77 -9.21
CA GLY A 94 -11.94 7.01 -9.87
C GLY A 94 -11.83 8.22 -8.96
N ARG A 95 -11.90 8.05 -7.63
CA ARG A 95 -11.89 9.18 -6.68
C ARG A 95 -10.50 9.71 -6.37
N ILE A 96 -9.49 8.83 -6.36
CA ILE A 96 -8.09 9.22 -6.20
C ILE A 96 -7.41 9.00 -7.55
N LYS A 97 -6.95 10.08 -8.16
CA LYS A 97 -6.23 10.07 -9.43
C LYS A 97 -4.87 10.74 -9.23
N ASP A 98 -3.92 10.38 -10.10
CA ASP A 98 -2.62 11.04 -10.16
C ASP A 98 -1.88 11.14 -8.81
N VAL A 99 -1.91 10.05 -8.03
CA VAL A 99 -1.25 10.02 -6.70
C VAL A 99 0.25 10.19 -6.80
N ILE A 100 0.85 9.73 -7.90
CA ILE A 100 2.27 9.91 -8.21
C ILE A 100 2.41 11.00 -9.28
N PRO A 101 2.98 12.17 -8.93
CA PRO A 101 3.21 13.24 -9.88
C PRO A 101 4.28 12.86 -10.90
N GLN A 102 4.27 13.52 -12.05
CA GLN A 102 5.30 13.34 -13.08
C GLN A 102 6.70 13.59 -12.52
N GLY A 103 7.68 12.78 -12.91
CA GLY A 103 9.06 12.88 -12.43
C GLY A 103 9.31 12.38 -11.00
N ALA A 104 8.31 11.86 -10.28
CA ALA A 104 8.51 11.24 -8.97
C ALA A 104 8.95 9.77 -9.03
N ILE A 105 8.89 9.16 -10.21
CA ILE A 105 9.47 7.84 -10.51
C ILE A 105 10.46 8.03 -11.65
N ASP A 106 11.65 7.48 -11.48
CA ASP A 106 12.78 7.53 -12.39
C ASP A 106 13.44 6.15 -12.53
N GLU A 107 14.51 6.07 -13.31
CA GLU A 107 15.23 4.83 -13.58
C GLU A 107 15.95 4.26 -12.33
N LEU A 108 16.11 5.06 -11.28
CA LEU A 108 16.73 4.67 -10.02
C LEU A 108 15.71 4.16 -8.99
N THR A 109 14.41 4.27 -9.30
CA THR A 109 13.33 3.84 -8.42
C THR A 109 13.33 2.32 -8.26
N ALA A 110 13.50 1.82 -7.04
CA ALA A 110 13.54 0.39 -6.75
C ALA A 110 12.19 -0.18 -6.28
N LEU A 111 11.49 0.54 -5.40
CA LEU A 111 10.24 0.10 -4.78
C LEU A 111 9.38 1.31 -4.43
N VAL A 112 8.11 1.25 -4.79
CA VAL A 112 7.08 2.23 -4.45
C VAL A 112 6.01 1.55 -3.59
N LEU A 113 5.78 2.08 -2.40
CA LEU A 113 4.66 1.68 -1.54
C LEU A 113 3.50 2.66 -1.74
N VAL A 114 2.34 2.14 -2.09
CA VAL A 114 1.11 2.92 -2.23
C VAL A 114 0.10 2.47 -1.19
N ASN A 115 -0.35 3.41 -0.37
CA ASN A 115 -1.47 3.25 0.57
C ASN A 115 -2.55 4.28 0.20
N THR A 116 -3.75 3.80 -0.05
CA THR A 116 -4.89 4.66 -0.39
C THR A 116 -6.11 4.28 0.44
N ILE A 117 -6.83 5.30 0.90
CA ILE A 117 -8.03 5.16 1.72
C ILE A 117 -9.07 6.16 1.22
N TYR A 118 -10.29 5.68 0.97
CA TYR A 118 -11.46 6.48 0.66
C TYR A 118 -12.57 6.16 1.67
N PHE A 119 -13.18 7.20 2.23
CA PHE A 119 -14.27 7.06 3.20
C PHE A 119 -15.46 7.94 2.78
N LYS A 120 -16.66 7.37 2.82
CA LYS A 120 -17.92 8.08 2.70
C LYS A 120 -18.90 7.61 3.78
N GLY A 121 -19.20 8.49 4.73
CA GLY A 121 -20.27 8.25 5.70
C GLY A 121 -21.62 8.15 5.01
N ILE A 122 -22.44 7.20 5.44
CA ILE A 122 -23.86 7.16 5.09
C ILE A 122 -24.58 7.88 6.22
N MET A 123 -25.40 8.87 5.87
CA MET A 123 -26.20 9.64 6.83
C MET A 123 -27.36 8.81 7.36
#